data_AF-B9XL12-F1
#
_entry.id   AF-B9XL12-F1
#
_cell.length_a   1.000
_cell.length_b   1.000
_cell.length_c   1.000
_cell.angle_alpha   90.00
_cell.angle_beta   90.00
_cell.angle_gamma   90.00
#
_symmetry.space_group_name_H-M   'P 1'
#
loop_
_entity.id
_entity.type
_entity.pdbx_description
1 polymer ?
#
loop_
_entity_poly.entity_id
_entity_poly.type
_entity_poly.pdbx_seq_one_letter_code
_entity_poly.pdbx_strand_id
1 'polypeptide(L)'
;MAGKKLNGIRVAVLAADGVEQIELTSPVKHLEKHGAQIEVISLHPGKIKGMNLLLPGKNIKVNRTIFRANPDNYDALLIPGGHINPDFLRQSDSVLQFVREFDAANKPIAVICHGPWVLVSAGVVKNRTLTSWPGIKDDVINAGGNWVNNAAVRDGNWISSRSPLDLIQFNREMISLFAEHKASIKTSRRGRLLPTLGWLTAGAAVAAAIYGSNVFESREGVEMEEEEEPVGTPVI
;
A
#
# COMPACT_ATOMS: atom_id res chain seq x y z
N MET A 1 -31.54 -0.88 -5.65
CA MET A 1 -30.34 -1.64 -5.25
C MET A 1 -29.13 -0.74 -5.44
N ALA A 2 -28.57 -0.16 -4.37
CA ALA A 2 -27.33 0.60 -4.48
C ALA A 2 -26.22 -0.31 -5.03
N GLY A 3 -25.53 0.10 -6.10
CA GLY A 3 -24.52 -0.73 -6.75
C GLY A 3 -23.45 -1.20 -5.76
N LYS A 4 -23.00 -2.45 -5.91
CA LYS A 4 -21.90 -3.04 -5.11
C LYS A 4 -20.61 -2.22 -5.33
N LYS A 5 -20.30 -1.32 -4.39
CA LYS A 5 -19.24 -0.32 -4.49
C LYS A 5 -17.86 -0.92 -4.80
N LEU A 6 -17.60 -2.12 -4.29
CA LEU A 6 -16.30 -2.80 -4.36
C LEU A 6 -16.25 -3.93 -5.40
N ASN A 7 -17.22 -4.04 -6.32
CA ASN A 7 -17.16 -5.04 -7.40
C ASN A 7 -15.83 -5.01 -8.16
N GLY A 8 -15.13 -6.14 -8.22
CA GLY A 8 -13.85 -6.28 -8.92
C GLY A 8 -12.64 -5.79 -8.13
N ILE A 9 -12.81 -5.45 -6.84
CA ILE A 9 -11.70 -5.18 -5.92
C ILE A 9 -11.28 -6.47 -5.24
N ARG A 10 -9.98 -6.78 -5.27
CA ARG A 10 -9.36 -7.90 -4.56
C ARG A 10 -8.68 -7.39 -3.29
N VAL A 11 -9.07 -7.92 -2.15
CA VAL A 11 -8.52 -7.55 -0.83
C VAL A 11 -7.68 -8.68 -0.29
N ALA A 12 -6.43 -8.37 0.03
CA ALA A 12 -5.58 -9.24 0.84
C ALA A 12 -5.92 -9.06 2.32
N VAL A 13 -6.07 -10.15 3.06
CA VAL A 13 -6.20 -10.12 4.53
C VAL A 13 -4.98 -10.82 5.13
N LEU A 14 -4.07 -10.08 5.75
CA LEU A 14 -2.91 -10.66 6.43
C LEU A 14 -3.31 -11.11 7.84
N ALA A 15 -3.32 -12.42 8.07
CA ALA A 15 -3.67 -12.99 9.37
C ALA A 15 -2.87 -14.26 9.66
N ALA A 16 -2.43 -14.42 10.90
CA ALA A 16 -1.78 -15.59 11.47
C ALA A 16 -2.66 -16.21 12.58
N ASP A 17 -2.17 -17.28 13.20
CA ASP A 17 -2.77 -17.81 14.42
C ASP A 17 -2.91 -16.72 15.49
N GLY A 18 -3.97 -16.79 16.27
CA GLY A 18 -4.22 -15.83 17.35
C GLY A 18 -4.93 -14.55 16.89
N VAL A 19 -5.47 -14.52 15.67
CA VAL A 19 -6.23 -13.37 15.14
C VAL A 19 -7.51 -13.18 15.93
N GLU A 20 -7.81 -11.94 16.33
CA GLU A 20 -9.10 -11.62 16.96
C GLU A 20 -10.21 -11.85 15.93
N GLN A 21 -11.03 -12.87 16.15
CA GLN A 21 -11.91 -13.43 15.13
C GLN A 21 -12.91 -12.41 14.63
N ILE A 22 -13.44 -11.55 15.51
CA ILE A 22 -14.42 -10.53 15.11
C ILE A 22 -13.79 -9.44 14.24
N GLU A 23 -12.51 -9.13 14.45
CA GLU A 23 -11.75 -8.15 13.66
C GLU A 23 -11.39 -8.65 12.28
N LEU A 24 -11.42 -9.97 12.03
CA LEU A 24 -11.35 -10.53 10.68
C LEU A 24 -12.76 -10.69 10.07
N THR A 25 -13.65 -11.37 10.78
CA THR A 25 -14.94 -11.79 10.23
C THR A 25 -15.90 -10.65 9.94
N SER A 26 -15.95 -9.61 10.80
CA SER A 26 -16.82 -8.46 10.59
C SER A 26 -16.40 -7.62 9.37
N PRO A 27 -15.12 -7.20 9.23
CA PRO A 27 -14.66 -6.50 8.03
C PRO A 27 -14.81 -7.32 6.75
N VAL A 28 -14.43 -8.61 6.76
CA VAL A 28 -14.56 -9.50 5.58
C VAL A 28 -16.00 -9.57 5.11
N LYS A 29 -16.96 -9.81 6.02
CA LYS A 29 -18.39 -9.84 5.68
C LYS A 29 -18.87 -8.53 5.07
N HIS A 30 -18.38 -7.40 5.56
CA HIS A 30 -18.72 -6.08 5.04
C HIS A 30 -18.14 -5.83 3.64
N LEU A 31 -16.90 -6.25 3.40
CA LEU A 31 -16.27 -6.16 2.08
C LEU A 31 -16.97 -7.04 1.04
N GLU A 32 -17.26 -8.29 1.39
CA GLU A 32 -17.99 -9.24 0.52
C GLU A 32 -19.40 -8.73 0.18
N LYS A 33 -20.13 -8.19 1.17
CA LYS A 33 -21.44 -7.55 0.96
C LYS A 33 -21.38 -6.43 -0.08
N HIS A 34 -20.26 -5.71 -0.15
CA HIS A 34 -20.03 -4.64 -1.13
C HIS A 34 -19.37 -5.11 -2.44
N GLY A 35 -19.16 -6.42 -2.62
CA GLY A 35 -18.71 -7.04 -3.87
C GLY A 35 -17.20 -7.23 -4.01
N ALA A 36 -16.43 -7.02 -2.95
CA ALA A 36 -15.00 -7.32 -2.96
C ALA A 36 -14.75 -8.84 -2.94
N GLN A 37 -13.64 -9.25 -3.53
CA GLN A 37 -13.11 -10.61 -3.43
C GLN A 37 -12.02 -10.64 -2.36
N ILE A 38 -12.05 -11.63 -1.48
CA ILE A 38 -11.19 -11.69 -0.29
C ILE A 38 -10.28 -12.91 -0.36
N GLU A 39 -9.00 -12.72 -0.07
CA GLU A 39 -8.07 -13.83 0.19
C GLU A 39 -7.38 -13.63 1.55
N VAL A 40 -7.53 -14.61 2.43
CA VAL A 40 -6.77 -14.70 3.68
C VAL A 40 -5.37 -15.24 3.37
N ILE A 41 -4.37 -14.39 3.61
CA ILE A 41 -2.95 -14.65 3.42
C ILE A 41 -2.30 -14.86 4.79
N SER A 42 -1.61 -15.98 4.96
CA SER A 42 -1.03 -16.37 6.25
C SER A 42 0.42 -16.85 6.15
N LEU A 43 1.04 -17.13 7.29
CA LEU A 43 2.41 -17.63 7.40
C LEU A 43 2.53 -19.11 7.01
N HIS A 44 1.45 -19.88 7.13
CA HIS A 44 1.42 -21.30 6.80
C HIS A 44 0.09 -21.69 6.10
N PRO A 45 0.06 -22.81 5.33
CA PRO A 45 -1.17 -23.25 4.67
C PRO A 45 -2.15 -23.89 5.65
N GLY A 46 -3.35 -24.20 5.17
CA GLY A 46 -4.36 -24.92 5.95
C GLY A 46 -5.32 -23.97 6.65
N LYS A 47 -5.28 -23.93 7.98
CA LYS A 47 -6.18 -23.10 8.79
C LYS A 47 -5.43 -22.45 9.94
N ILE A 48 -5.71 -21.19 10.21
CA ILE A 48 -5.27 -20.46 11.41
C ILE A 48 -6.36 -20.49 12.48
N LYS A 49 -5.98 -20.41 13.74
CA LYS A 49 -6.88 -20.31 14.88
C LYS A 49 -7.27 -18.85 15.12
N GLY A 50 -8.57 -18.54 14.99
CA GLY A 50 -9.11 -17.29 15.52
C GLY A 50 -9.28 -17.35 17.04
N MET A 51 -9.31 -16.20 17.69
CA MET A 51 -9.53 -16.02 19.13
C MET A 51 -10.74 -15.12 19.37
N ASN A 52 -11.40 -15.28 20.51
CA ASN A 52 -12.36 -14.32 21.05
C ASN A 52 -11.77 -13.82 22.37
N LEU A 53 -11.06 -12.70 22.33
CA LEU A 53 -10.17 -12.27 23.42
C LEU A 53 -9.14 -13.38 23.73
N LEU A 54 -9.21 -13.97 24.93
CA LEU A 54 -8.29 -15.01 25.38
C LEU A 54 -8.76 -16.44 25.06
N LEU A 55 -9.98 -16.60 24.55
CA LEU A 55 -10.57 -17.92 24.31
C LEU A 55 -10.42 -18.36 22.86
N PRO A 56 -10.11 -19.64 22.59
CA PRO A 56 -10.08 -20.17 21.23
C PRO A 56 -11.41 -19.97 20.52
N GLY A 57 -11.34 -19.43 19.31
CA GLY A 57 -12.43 -19.32 18.37
C GLY A 57 -12.39 -20.44 17.32
N LYS A 58 -12.99 -20.13 16.16
CA LYS A 58 -13.08 -21.01 15.01
C LYS A 58 -11.77 -20.99 14.21
N ASN A 59 -11.56 -22.07 13.48
CA ASN A 59 -10.49 -22.15 12.49
C ASN A 59 -10.89 -21.36 11.23
N ILE A 60 -9.97 -20.56 10.71
CA ILE A 60 -10.16 -19.73 9.51
C ILE A 60 -9.30 -20.35 8.40
N LYS A 61 -9.91 -20.59 7.24
CA LYS A 61 -9.20 -21.18 6.09
C LYS A 61 -8.20 -20.16 5.54
N VAL A 62 -6.98 -20.62 5.31
CA VAL A 62 -5.95 -19.86 4.59
C VAL A 62 -6.16 -20.07 3.09
N ASN A 63 -6.27 -18.99 2.33
CA ASN A 63 -6.35 -19.04 0.87
C ASN A 63 -4.96 -19.20 0.25
N ARG A 64 -3.97 -18.51 0.83
CA ARG A 64 -2.60 -18.43 0.29
C ARG A 64 -1.59 -18.19 1.39
N THR A 65 -0.36 -18.66 1.22
CA THR A 65 0.75 -18.30 2.11
C THR A 65 1.44 -17.03 1.64
N ILE A 66 2.02 -16.26 2.56
CA ILE A 66 2.72 -15.01 2.23
C ILE A 66 3.81 -15.21 1.18
N PHE A 67 4.53 -16.33 1.23
CA PHE A 67 5.58 -16.71 0.27
C PHE A 67 5.08 -16.94 -1.18
N ARG A 68 3.77 -17.09 -1.36
CA ARG A 68 3.14 -17.29 -2.67
C ARG A 68 2.23 -16.13 -3.07
N ALA A 69 2.12 -15.11 -2.22
CA ALA A 69 1.33 -13.92 -2.48
C ALA A 69 2.20 -12.87 -3.18
N ASN A 70 1.64 -12.27 -4.23
CA ASN A 70 2.23 -11.10 -4.86
C ASN A 70 1.27 -9.92 -4.60
N PRO A 71 1.73 -8.81 -3.98
CA PRO A 71 0.88 -7.67 -3.66
C PRO A 71 0.24 -7.00 -4.87
N ASP A 72 0.78 -7.15 -6.08
CA ASP A 72 0.19 -6.64 -7.32
C ASP A 72 -1.13 -7.32 -7.72
N ASN A 73 -1.40 -8.51 -7.18
CA ASN A 73 -2.66 -9.21 -7.40
C ASN A 73 -3.83 -8.62 -6.61
N TYR A 74 -3.57 -7.66 -5.73
CA TYR A 74 -4.52 -7.12 -4.78
C TYR A 74 -4.58 -5.59 -4.86
N ASP A 75 -5.77 -5.06 -4.67
CA ASP A 75 -6.08 -3.62 -4.73
C ASP A 75 -6.12 -2.98 -3.35
N ALA A 76 -6.31 -3.77 -2.29
CA ALA A 76 -6.42 -3.29 -0.92
C ALA A 76 -5.92 -4.32 0.10
N LEU A 77 -5.54 -3.84 1.28
CA LEU A 77 -5.01 -4.66 2.38
C LEU A 77 -5.81 -4.44 3.67
N LEU A 78 -6.13 -5.54 4.36
CA LEU A 78 -6.69 -5.56 5.71
C LEU A 78 -5.73 -6.32 6.64
N ILE A 79 -5.41 -5.73 7.80
CA ILE A 79 -4.63 -6.37 8.88
C ILE A 79 -5.46 -6.30 10.17
N PRO A 80 -6.18 -7.38 10.53
CA PRO A 80 -6.86 -7.48 11.83
C PRO A 80 -5.85 -7.52 12.98
N GLY A 81 -6.33 -7.26 14.20
CA GLY A 81 -5.55 -7.43 15.42
C GLY A 81 -5.72 -8.82 16.03
N GLY A 82 -6.00 -8.85 17.34
CA GLY A 82 -5.58 -9.92 18.24
C GLY A 82 -4.14 -9.71 18.67
N HIS A 83 -3.76 -10.04 19.91
CA HIS A 83 -2.40 -9.76 20.38
C HIS A 83 -1.35 -10.61 19.63
N ILE A 84 -1.61 -11.91 19.49
CA ILE A 84 -0.65 -12.90 18.97
C ILE A 84 -0.48 -12.80 17.45
N ASN A 85 -1.57 -12.54 16.72
CA ASN A 85 -1.56 -12.47 15.26
C ASN A 85 -0.54 -11.47 14.67
N PRO A 86 -0.63 -10.16 14.95
CA PRO A 86 0.32 -9.18 14.45
C PRO A 86 1.72 -9.37 15.02
N ASP A 87 1.87 -9.98 16.21
CA ASP A 87 3.19 -10.34 16.75
C ASP A 87 3.89 -11.42 15.91
N PHE A 88 3.17 -12.44 15.43
CA PHE A 88 3.74 -13.37 14.45
C PHE A 88 3.98 -12.72 13.09
N LEU A 89 3.02 -11.92 12.60
CA LEU A 89 3.14 -11.26 11.29
C LEU A 89 4.34 -10.31 11.23
N ARG A 90 4.59 -9.53 12.28
CA ARG A 90 5.67 -8.52 12.32
C ARG A 90 7.07 -9.12 12.34
N GLN A 91 7.22 -10.40 12.66
CA GLN A 91 8.49 -11.13 12.64
C GLN A 91 8.83 -11.71 11.27
N SER A 92 7.92 -11.61 10.29
CA SER A 92 8.11 -12.16 8.95
C SER A 92 8.56 -11.07 7.96
N ASP A 93 9.79 -11.17 7.46
CA ASP A 93 10.30 -10.24 6.43
C ASP A 93 9.42 -10.20 5.18
N SER A 94 8.86 -11.34 4.76
CA SER A 94 7.93 -11.39 3.62
C SER A 94 6.64 -10.61 3.88
N VAL A 95 6.12 -10.63 5.11
CA VAL A 95 4.95 -9.81 5.48
C VAL A 95 5.33 -8.33 5.50
N LEU A 96 6.45 -7.98 6.12
CA LEU A 96 6.91 -6.58 6.20
C LEU A 96 7.18 -6.01 4.80
N GLN A 97 7.76 -6.80 3.90
CA GLN A 97 7.97 -6.42 2.51
C GLN A 97 6.64 -6.23 1.77
N PHE A 98 5.69 -7.16 1.93
CA PHE A 98 4.35 -7.06 1.33
C PHE A 98 3.64 -5.77 1.75
N VAL A 99 3.72 -5.40 3.03
CA VAL A 99 3.16 -4.15 3.57
C VAL A 99 3.86 -2.92 2.98
N ARG A 100 5.21 -2.93 2.90
CA ARG A 100 5.98 -1.84 2.30
C ARG A 100 5.61 -1.62 0.83
N GLU A 101 5.43 -2.69 0.06
CA GLU A 101 5.02 -2.60 -1.35
C GLU A 101 3.60 -2.03 -1.50
N PHE A 102 2.68 -2.39 -0.60
CA PHE A 102 1.35 -1.80 -0.54
C PHE A 102 1.38 -0.29 -0.27
N ASP A 103 2.16 0.12 0.72
CA ASP A 103 2.27 1.53 1.12
C ASP A 103 2.98 2.36 0.04
N ALA A 104 4.08 1.86 -0.51
CA ALA A 104 4.82 2.51 -1.60
C ALA A 104 3.97 2.68 -2.87
N ALA A 105 3.08 1.72 -3.16
CA ALA A 105 2.13 1.81 -4.27
C ALA A 105 0.91 2.70 -3.96
N ASN A 106 0.85 3.32 -2.77
CA ASN A 106 -0.28 4.11 -2.28
C ASN A 106 -1.62 3.34 -2.36
N LYS A 107 -1.56 2.01 -2.19
CA LYS A 107 -2.75 1.16 -2.12
C LYS A 107 -3.39 1.29 -0.75
N PRO A 108 -4.72 1.20 -0.63
CA PRO A 108 -5.40 1.39 0.62
C PRO A 108 -5.09 0.26 1.62
N ILE A 109 -4.75 0.64 2.86
CA ILE A 109 -4.43 -0.27 3.96
C ILE A 109 -5.39 0.01 5.13
N ALA A 110 -6.05 -1.04 5.62
CA ALA A 110 -6.92 -1.00 6.78
C ALA A 110 -6.33 -1.82 7.92
N VAL A 111 -6.12 -1.22 9.08
CA VAL A 111 -5.55 -1.89 10.27
C VAL A 111 -6.40 -1.65 11.50
N ILE A 112 -6.50 -2.61 12.40
CA ILE A 112 -7.31 -2.46 13.63
C ILE A 112 -6.62 -3.09 14.83
N CYS A 113 -6.82 -2.48 16.01
CA CYS A 113 -6.36 -3.00 17.29
C CYS A 113 -4.84 -3.13 17.34
N HIS A 114 -4.29 -4.35 17.42
CA HIS A 114 -2.84 -4.58 17.41
C HIS A 114 -2.26 -4.67 15.98
N GLY A 115 -3.11 -4.72 14.94
CA GLY A 115 -2.68 -4.74 13.53
C GLY A 115 -1.64 -3.67 13.14
N PRO A 116 -1.70 -2.43 13.67
CA PRO A 116 -0.68 -1.41 13.43
C PRO A 116 0.76 -1.79 13.80
N TRP A 117 1.00 -2.78 14.69
CA TRP A 117 2.38 -3.27 14.94
C TRP A 117 3.09 -3.74 13.67
N VAL A 118 2.33 -4.26 12.70
CA VAL A 118 2.88 -4.69 11.42
C VAL A 118 3.36 -3.48 10.61
N LEU A 119 2.61 -2.37 10.62
CA LEU A 119 3.03 -1.11 9.98
C LEU A 119 4.26 -0.51 10.68
N VAL A 120 4.26 -0.53 12.02
CA VAL A 120 5.40 -0.08 12.84
C VAL A 120 6.66 -0.83 12.44
N SER A 121 6.58 -2.16 12.39
CA SER A 121 7.75 -3.01 12.09
C SER A 121 8.15 -2.97 10.62
N ALA A 122 7.20 -2.66 9.73
CA ALA A 122 7.48 -2.38 8.33
C ALA A 122 8.17 -1.02 8.11
N GLY A 123 8.29 -0.19 9.16
CA GLY A 123 8.98 1.10 9.11
C GLY A 123 8.23 2.20 8.36
N VAL A 124 6.92 2.02 8.13
CA VAL A 124 6.12 2.93 7.28
C VAL A 124 5.38 4.02 8.06
N VAL A 125 5.40 3.99 9.40
CA VAL A 125 4.57 4.87 10.25
C VAL A 125 5.15 6.26 10.50
N LYS A 126 6.40 6.52 10.11
CA LYS A 126 7.05 7.81 10.37
C LYS A 126 6.27 8.96 9.72
N ASN A 127 5.94 9.98 10.52
CA ASN A 127 5.14 11.14 10.14
C ASN A 127 3.69 10.83 9.73
N ARG A 128 3.19 9.61 9.93
CA ARG A 128 1.79 9.22 9.67
C ARG A 128 0.94 9.43 10.91
N THR A 129 -0.34 9.75 10.72
CA THR A 129 -1.31 9.86 11.82
C THR A 129 -2.20 8.62 11.85
N LEU A 130 -2.25 7.94 12.99
CA LEU A 130 -3.00 6.70 13.15
C LEU A 130 -3.47 6.49 14.58
N THR A 131 -4.33 5.50 14.75
CA THR A 131 -4.72 4.96 16.06
C THR A 131 -4.43 3.47 16.12
N SER A 132 -4.56 2.89 17.30
CA SER A 132 -4.31 1.47 17.56
C SER A 132 -4.98 1.04 18.86
N TRP A 133 -4.84 -0.23 19.21
CA TRP A 133 -5.01 -0.64 20.60
C TRP A 133 -4.13 0.24 21.50
N PRO A 134 -4.67 0.80 22.60
CA PRO A 134 -3.90 1.74 23.43
C PRO A 134 -2.61 1.16 23.99
N GLY A 135 -2.54 -0.16 24.21
CA GLY A 135 -1.36 -0.84 24.73
C GLY A 135 -0.14 -0.82 23.80
N ILE A 136 -0.32 -0.44 22.52
CA ILE A 136 0.78 -0.34 21.54
C ILE A 136 1.05 1.10 21.10
N LYS A 137 0.47 2.07 21.82
CA LYS A 137 0.65 3.51 21.54
C LYS A 137 2.12 3.90 21.50
N ASP A 138 2.91 3.42 22.46
CA ASP A 138 4.30 3.83 22.60
C ASP A 138 5.16 3.24 21.48
N ASP A 139 4.86 2.04 20.98
CA ASP A 139 5.49 1.51 19.76
C ASP A 139 5.29 2.45 18.56
N VAL A 140 4.06 2.96 18.39
CA VAL A 140 3.73 3.88 17.29
C VAL A 140 4.50 5.19 17.43
N ILE A 141 4.51 5.78 18.63
CA ILE A 141 5.20 7.05 18.90
C ILE A 141 6.71 6.89 18.71
N ASN A 142 7.30 5.82 19.25
CA ASN A 142 8.74 5.58 19.15
C ASN A 142 9.19 5.32 17.71
N ALA A 143 8.32 4.80 16.86
CA ALA A 143 8.57 4.66 15.42
C ALA A 143 8.33 5.96 14.61
N GLY A 144 8.01 7.07 15.29
CA GLY A 144 7.80 8.38 14.67
C GLY A 144 6.40 8.62 14.12
N GLY A 145 5.41 7.80 14.51
CA GLY A 145 4.01 8.00 14.16
C GLY A 145 3.27 8.93 15.14
N ASN A 146 2.29 9.66 14.63
CA ASN A 146 1.40 10.52 15.40
C ASN A 146 0.20 9.71 15.88
N TRP A 147 0.26 9.18 17.10
CA TRP A 147 -0.84 8.39 17.67
C TRP A 147 -1.95 9.28 18.22
N VAL A 148 -3.21 9.03 17.83
CA VAL A 148 -4.40 9.73 18.35
C VAL A 148 -5.45 8.75 18.87
N ASN A 149 -6.18 9.13 19.91
CA ASN A 149 -7.19 8.27 20.55
C ASN A 149 -8.59 8.45 19.93
N ASN A 150 -8.75 8.09 18.66
CA ASN A 150 -10.02 8.20 17.94
C ASN A 150 -10.52 6.81 17.51
N ALA A 151 -11.84 6.63 17.38
CA ALA A 151 -12.42 5.36 16.98
C ALA A 151 -11.95 4.89 15.58
N ALA A 152 -11.79 5.84 14.67
CA ALA A 152 -11.32 5.60 13.30
C ALA A 152 -10.48 6.81 12.85
N VAL A 153 -9.31 6.54 12.28
CA VAL A 153 -8.38 7.57 11.80
C VAL A 153 -7.98 7.26 10.37
N ARG A 154 -8.24 8.20 9.46
CA ARG A 154 -7.70 8.17 8.11
C ARG A 154 -6.48 9.06 7.99
N ASP A 155 -5.50 8.58 7.24
CA ASP A 155 -4.34 9.35 6.83
C ASP A 155 -3.86 8.84 5.46
N GLY A 156 -4.11 9.63 4.41
CA GLY A 156 -3.85 9.24 3.02
C GLY A 156 -4.56 7.93 2.64
N ASN A 157 -3.77 6.93 2.27
CA ASN A 157 -4.23 5.57 1.92
C ASN A 157 -4.51 4.68 3.14
N TRP A 158 -4.45 5.17 4.37
CA TRP A 158 -4.66 4.34 5.57
C TRP A 158 -6.00 4.61 6.25
N ILE A 159 -6.54 3.56 6.85
CA ILE A 159 -7.56 3.61 7.90
C ILE A 159 -7.13 2.75 9.08
N SER A 160 -7.14 3.32 10.28
CA SER A 160 -6.81 2.63 11.52
C SER A 160 -7.93 2.76 12.56
N SER A 161 -8.10 1.75 13.42
CA SER A 161 -9.08 1.73 14.52
C SER A 161 -8.54 1.02 15.76
N ARG A 162 -9.12 1.28 16.95
CA ARG A 162 -8.51 0.86 18.22
C ARG A 162 -8.89 -0.53 18.68
N SER A 163 -10.12 -0.96 18.44
CA SER A 163 -10.65 -2.19 19.06
C SER A 163 -11.93 -2.68 18.38
N PRO A 164 -12.46 -3.87 18.75
CA PRO A 164 -13.74 -4.35 18.26
C PRO A 164 -14.91 -3.39 18.50
N LEU A 165 -14.83 -2.52 19.51
CA LEU A 165 -15.86 -1.53 19.81
C LEU A 165 -16.01 -0.48 18.69
N ASP A 166 -14.95 -0.27 17.90
CA ASP A 166 -14.93 0.72 16.83
C ASP A 166 -15.28 0.11 15.45
N LEU A 167 -15.66 -1.18 15.39
CA LEU A 167 -15.89 -1.91 14.13
C LEU A 167 -16.94 -1.25 13.23
N ILE A 168 -17.95 -0.60 13.79
CA ILE A 168 -18.98 0.10 13.00
C ILE A 168 -18.33 1.24 12.20
N GLN A 169 -17.52 2.07 12.85
CA GLN A 169 -16.82 3.17 12.19
C GLN A 169 -15.73 2.64 11.27
N PHE A 170 -14.92 1.69 11.74
CA PHE A 170 -13.86 1.06 10.96
C PHE A 170 -14.37 0.48 9.64
N ASN A 171 -15.43 -0.33 9.68
CA ASN A 171 -15.99 -0.96 8.49
C ASN A 171 -16.49 0.08 7.48
N ARG A 172 -17.16 1.13 7.96
CA ARG A 172 -17.66 2.21 7.11
C ARG A 172 -16.52 2.94 6.41
N GLU A 173 -15.50 3.34 7.16
CA GLU A 173 -14.35 4.08 6.64
C GLU A 173 -13.51 3.23 5.69
N MET A 174 -13.28 1.95 6.02
CA MET A 174 -12.60 0.99 5.14
C MET A 174 -13.30 0.84 3.79
N ILE A 175 -14.62 0.61 3.78
CA ILE A 175 -15.37 0.49 2.51
C ILE A 175 -15.25 1.76 1.68
N SER A 176 -15.36 2.93 2.32
CA SER A 176 -15.30 4.22 1.63
C SER A 176 -13.91 4.47 1.05
N LEU A 177 -12.84 4.26 1.83
CA LEU A 177 -11.46 4.37 1.37
C LEU A 177 -11.19 3.46 0.16
N PHE A 178 -11.62 2.19 0.22
CA PHE A 178 -11.39 1.24 -0.87
C PHE A 178 -12.18 1.61 -2.13
N ALA A 179 -13.39 2.16 -1.97
CA ALA A 179 -14.21 2.64 -3.08
C ALA A 179 -13.63 3.90 -3.73
N GLU A 180 -13.07 4.82 -2.93
CA GLU A 180 -12.40 6.03 -3.41
C GLU A 180 -11.14 5.68 -4.23
N HIS A 181 -10.30 4.76 -3.74
CA HIS A 181 -9.13 4.28 -4.47
C HIS A 181 -9.51 3.61 -5.81
N LYS A 182 -10.55 2.78 -5.82
CA LYS A 182 -11.08 2.21 -7.06
C LYS A 182 -11.48 3.28 -8.07
N ALA A 183 -12.14 4.34 -7.62
CA ALA A 183 -12.57 5.44 -8.48
C ALA A 183 -11.37 6.20 -9.05
N SER A 184 -10.31 6.43 -8.26
CA SER A 184 -9.11 7.12 -8.72
C SER A 184 -8.36 6.35 -9.81
N ILE A 185 -8.25 5.02 -9.70
CA ILE A 185 -7.66 4.16 -10.74
C ILE A 185 -8.44 4.27 -12.05
N LYS A 186 -9.78 4.23 -12.00
CA LYS A 186 -10.62 4.33 -13.20
C LYS A 186 -10.46 5.68 -13.91
N THR A 187 -10.39 6.77 -13.15
CA THR A 187 -10.18 8.11 -13.69
C THR A 187 -8.79 8.23 -14.34
N SER A 188 -7.74 7.73 -13.67
CA SER A 188 -6.38 7.73 -14.22
C SER A 188 -6.27 6.98 -15.56
N ARG A 189 -6.93 5.82 -15.67
CA ARG A 189 -6.96 5.04 -16.92
C ARG A 189 -7.74 5.75 -18.04
N ARG A 190 -8.82 6.47 -17.72
CA ARG A 190 -9.62 7.22 -18.70
C ARG A 190 -8.92 8.49 -19.19
N GLY A 191 -8.17 9.17 -18.32
CA GLY A 191 -7.39 10.37 -18.68
C GLY A 191 -6.12 10.10 -19.50
N ARG A 192 -5.66 8.85 -19.55
CA ARG A 192 -4.49 8.43 -20.36
C ARG A 192 -4.83 8.13 -21.83
N LEU A 193 -6.11 8.20 -22.20
CA LEU A 193 -6.61 8.12 -23.57
C LEU A 193 -6.84 9.55 -24.10
N LEU A 194 -5.79 10.24 -24.52
CA LEU A 194 -5.95 11.44 -25.36
C LEU A 194 -6.29 11.01 -26.80
N PRO A 195 -7.19 11.72 -27.51
CA PRO A 195 -7.45 11.45 -28.91
C PRO A 195 -6.24 11.87 -29.75
N THR A 196 -5.60 10.92 -30.42
CA THR A 196 -4.61 11.16 -31.47
C THR A 196 -5.27 11.65 -32.76
N LEU A 197 -6.06 12.73 -32.70
CA LEU A 197 -6.69 13.28 -33.90
C LEU A 197 -6.80 14.81 -33.79
N GLY A 198 -5.80 15.51 -34.35
CA GLY A 198 -5.84 16.97 -34.40
C GLY A 198 -4.53 17.68 -34.79
N TRP A 199 -3.70 17.12 -35.68
CA TRP A 199 -2.53 17.82 -36.24
C TRP A 199 -2.30 17.54 -37.74
N LEU A 200 -3.34 17.19 -38.51
CA LEU A 200 -3.19 16.84 -39.94
C LEU A 200 -3.88 17.77 -40.96
N THR A 201 -4.36 18.95 -40.57
CA THR A 201 -4.96 19.89 -41.55
C THR A 201 -4.53 21.35 -41.35
N ALA A 202 -3.23 21.62 -41.31
CA ALA A 202 -2.70 22.94 -41.66
C ALA A 202 -1.24 22.82 -42.12
N GLY A 203 -0.97 23.08 -43.41
CA GLY A 203 0.37 23.47 -43.84
C GLY A 203 1.06 22.66 -44.94
N ALA A 204 0.34 22.04 -45.87
CA ALA A 204 0.89 21.75 -47.18
C ALA A 204 0.86 23.03 -48.04
N ALA A 205 1.81 23.94 -47.82
CA ALA A 205 2.23 24.99 -48.76
C ALA A 205 3.37 25.81 -48.15
N VAL A 206 4.62 25.48 -48.50
CA VAL A 206 5.67 26.36 -49.04
C VAL A 206 6.89 25.46 -49.23
N ALA A 207 7.03 24.92 -50.43
CA ALA A 207 8.30 24.45 -50.95
C ALA A 207 8.76 25.45 -52.01
N ALA A 208 10.08 25.60 -52.14
CA ALA A 208 10.82 26.32 -53.18
C ALA A 208 11.21 27.79 -52.90
N ALA A 209 12.38 27.93 -52.28
CA ALA A 209 13.45 28.92 -52.54
C ALA A 209 14.26 28.96 -51.22
N ILE A 210 15.53 28.55 -51.15
CA ILE A 210 16.68 29.20 -51.78
C ILE A 210 17.82 28.18 -51.82
N TYR A 211 18.37 27.98 -53.02
CA TYR A 211 19.69 27.39 -53.25
C TYR A 211 20.72 28.51 -53.11
N GLY A 212 21.89 28.23 -52.53
CA GLY A 212 23.08 29.10 -52.56
C GLY A 212 23.85 29.03 -51.25
N SER A 213 24.80 28.09 -51.10
CA SER A 213 26.23 28.22 -51.48
C SER A 213 27.05 29.07 -50.50
N ASN A 214 27.98 28.42 -49.80
CA ASN A 214 29.37 28.81 -49.46
C ASN A 214 29.86 27.82 -48.37
N VAL A 215 30.87 26.95 -48.56
CA VAL A 215 32.32 27.21 -48.73
C VAL A 215 32.84 28.04 -47.55
N PHE A 216 33.95 27.82 -46.83
CA PHE A 216 35.02 26.83 -46.65
C PHE A 216 36.01 27.58 -45.72
N GLU A 217 36.56 26.97 -44.66
CA GLU A 217 37.81 27.32 -43.91
C GLU A 217 37.68 26.78 -42.48
N SER A 218 38.44 25.82 -41.93
CA SER A 218 39.87 25.44 -41.91
C SER A 218 40.61 25.96 -40.67
N ARG A 219 41.34 25.02 -40.02
CA ARG A 219 42.49 25.17 -39.09
C ARG A 219 42.17 25.63 -37.67
N GLU A 220 42.88 25.26 -36.61
CA GLU A 220 44.00 24.34 -36.28
C GLU A 220 44.12 24.38 -34.73
N GLY A 221 44.60 23.30 -34.09
CA GLY A 221 45.37 23.22 -32.81
C GLY A 221 44.90 24.00 -31.56
N VAL A 222 45.03 23.52 -30.33
CA VAL A 222 46.27 23.14 -29.62
C VAL A 222 45.91 22.58 -28.21
N GLU A 223 46.69 21.57 -27.77
CA GLU A 223 47.12 21.08 -26.43
C GLU A 223 46.21 21.25 -25.19
N MET A 224 45.86 20.21 -24.43
CA MET A 224 46.66 19.39 -23.47
C MET A 224 47.31 20.19 -22.34
N GLU A 225 46.72 20.09 -21.14
CA GLU A 225 47.44 20.18 -19.86
C GLU A 225 46.85 19.15 -18.88
N GLU A 226 47.71 18.22 -18.46
CA GLU A 226 47.61 17.41 -17.24
C GLU A 226 47.89 18.30 -16.02
N GLU A 227 47.23 18.06 -14.88
CA GLU A 227 47.90 18.26 -13.58
C GLU A 227 47.25 17.39 -12.48
N GLU A 228 48.04 16.38 -12.10
CA GLU A 228 48.29 15.71 -10.82
C GLU A 228 47.28 15.66 -9.65
N GLU A 229 47.13 14.43 -9.13
CA GLU A 229 46.64 14.09 -7.78
C GLU A 229 47.60 14.53 -6.67
N PRO A 230 47.12 14.52 -5.40
CA PRO A 230 47.94 13.90 -4.37
C PRO A 230 47.21 12.83 -3.54
N VAL A 231 47.95 11.73 -3.37
CA VAL A 231 47.74 10.60 -2.45
C VAL A 231 47.84 11.06 -0.98
N GLY A 232 46.99 10.51 -0.10
CA GLY A 232 47.11 10.76 1.35
C GLY A 232 46.21 9.94 2.29
N THR A 233 46.52 8.65 2.44
CA THR A 233 46.37 7.74 3.62
C THR A 233 45.02 7.49 4.35
N PRO A 234 44.72 6.23 4.72
CA PRO A 234 43.60 5.87 5.61
C PRO A 234 44.03 5.82 7.08
N VAL A 235 43.10 6.17 7.98
CA VAL A 235 43.26 6.02 9.44
C VAL A 235 42.05 5.25 9.96
N ILE A 236 42.32 4.01 10.39
CA ILE A 236 41.64 3.11 11.37
C ILE A 236 40.16 3.32 11.68
#